data_AF-A0A1H7UKI5-F1
#
_entry.id   AF-A0A1H7UKI5-F1
#
_cell.length_a   1.000
_cell.length_b   1.000
_cell.length_c   1.000
_cell.angle_alpha   90.00
_cell.angle_beta   90.00
_cell.angle_gamma   90.00
#
_symmetry.space_group_name_H-M   'P 1'
#
loop_
_entity.id
_entity.type
_entity.pdbx_description
1 polymer ?
#
loop_
_entity_poly.entity_id
_entity_poly.type
_entity_poly.pdbx_seq_one_letter_code
_entity_poly.pdbx_strand_id
1 'polypeptide(L)'
;MSIALPPRFDITRPEIERVVAAFYEAVRAHPTLGPVFAVHVDDWPAHEAKVADFWANSILHERVYDGSPMAAHVKAKNVRPGMFSTWLDLFDNVLRAELRPDQAAAWSALAHRIGRSLRAGVVERDTLPGGVPKLR
;
A
#
# COMPACT_ATOMS: atom_id res chain seq x y z
N MET A 1 -3.12 32.48 -7.79
CA MET A 1 -2.13 31.43 -8.04
C MET A 1 -2.43 30.29 -7.08
N SER A 2 -2.84 29.12 -7.58
CA SER A 2 -3.05 27.96 -6.72
C SER A 2 -1.68 27.48 -6.26
N ILE A 3 -1.38 27.62 -4.98
CA ILE A 3 -0.15 27.07 -4.40
C ILE A 3 -0.46 25.59 -4.17
N ALA A 4 -0.05 24.74 -5.11
CA ALA A 4 -0.08 23.30 -4.90
C ALA A 4 0.71 23.00 -3.62
N LEU A 5 0.14 22.20 -2.72
CA LEU A 5 0.83 21.80 -1.50
C LEU A 5 2.12 21.07 -1.89
N PRO A 6 3.26 21.39 -1.27
CA PRO A 6 4.48 20.65 -1.53
C PRO A 6 4.28 19.17 -1.15
N PRO A 7 5.01 18.25 -1.79
CA PRO A 7 4.93 16.85 -1.45
C PRO A 7 5.37 16.61 -0.01
N ARG A 8 4.90 15.53 0.61
CA ARG A 8 5.25 15.17 2.00
C ARG A 8 6.75 14.95 2.21
N PHE A 9 7.46 14.57 1.14
CA PHE A 9 8.90 14.45 1.05
C PHE A 9 9.31 14.54 -0.43
N ASP A 10 10.59 14.79 -0.71
CA ASP A 10 11.12 14.96 -2.06
C ASP A 10 11.06 13.65 -2.86
N ILE A 11 10.03 13.48 -3.69
CA ILE A 11 9.89 12.38 -4.62
C ILE A 11 9.04 12.81 -5.82
N THR A 12 9.25 12.16 -6.95
CA THR A 12 8.54 12.42 -8.20
C THR A 12 7.56 11.30 -8.56
N ARG A 13 6.58 11.61 -9.41
CA ARG A 13 5.63 10.63 -9.94
C ARG A 13 6.33 9.44 -10.65
N PRO A 14 7.35 9.64 -11.51
CA PRO A 14 8.07 8.51 -12.12
C PRO A 14 8.84 7.63 -11.12
N GLU A 15 9.38 8.21 -10.03
CA GLU A 15 10.00 7.42 -8.96
C GLU A 15 8.95 6.57 -8.23
N ILE A 16 7.74 7.11 -8.01
CA ILE A 16 6.63 6.34 -7.42
C ILE A 16 6.26 5.15 -8.31
N GLU A 17 6.07 5.40 -9.61
CA GLU A 17 5.71 4.36 -10.58
C GLU A 17 6.78 3.26 -10.66
N ARG A 18 8.07 3.64 -10.67
CA ARG A 18 9.19 2.69 -10.66
C ARG A 18 9.18 1.80 -9.41
N VAL A 19 9.03 2.39 -8.23
CA VAL A 19 8.96 1.64 -6.96
C VAL A 19 7.77 0.68 -6.95
N VAL A 20 6.61 1.13 -7.43
CA VAL A 20 5.40 0.30 -7.48
C VAL A 20 5.59 -0.88 -8.43
N ALA A 21 6.14 -0.65 -9.63
CA ALA A 21 6.42 -1.72 -10.59
C ALA A 21 7.41 -2.76 -10.01
N ALA A 22 8.53 -2.30 -9.44
CA ALA A 22 9.53 -3.16 -8.81
C ALA A 22 8.95 -3.95 -7.62
N PHE A 23 8.08 -3.30 -6.84
CA PHE A 23 7.40 -3.95 -5.73
C PHE A 23 6.48 -5.07 -6.18
N TYR A 24 5.66 -4.84 -7.20
CA TYR A 24 4.73 -5.86 -7.68
C TYR A 24 5.39 -6.97 -8.49
N GLU A 25 6.53 -6.71 -9.13
CA GLU A 25 7.43 -7.78 -9.59
C GLU A 25 7.86 -8.69 -8.43
N ALA A 26 8.34 -8.10 -7.33
CA ALA A 26 8.79 -8.86 -6.17
C ALA A 26 7.62 -9.61 -5.47
N VAL A 27 6.43 -9.00 -5.39
CA VAL A 27 5.23 -9.64 -4.83
C VAL A 27 4.83 -10.87 -5.63
N ARG A 28 4.85 -10.79 -6.97
CA ARG A 28 4.51 -11.92 -7.86
C ARG A 28 5.44 -13.12 -7.65
N ALA A 29 6.72 -12.86 -7.37
CA ALA A 29 7.70 -13.90 -7.08
C ALA A 29 7.66 -14.41 -5.62
N HIS A 30 7.00 -13.70 -4.70
CA HIS A 30 7.04 -14.04 -3.28
C HIS A 30 6.13 -15.23 -2.95
N PRO A 31 6.63 -16.31 -2.31
CA PRO A 31 5.88 -17.57 -2.15
C PRO A 31 4.61 -17.43 -1.30
N THR A 32 4.57 -16.49 -0.36
CA THR A 32 3.39 -16.25 0.49
C THR A 32 2.45 -15.17 -0.05
N LEU A 33 2.98 -14.13 -0.69
CA LEU A 33 2.18 -12.96 -1.10
C LEU A 33 1.64 -13.15 -2.51
N GLY A 34 2.45 -13.71 -3.42
CA GLY A 34 2.08 -13.96 -4.81
C GLY A 34 0.74 -14.71 -4.94
N PRO A 35 0.54 -15.86 -4.27
CA PRO A 35 -0.75 -16.56 -4.31
C PRO A 35 -1.92 -15.78 -3.74
N VAL A 36 -1.70 -14.88 -2.78
CA VAL A 36 -2.77 -14.03 -2.22
C VAL A 36 -3.20 -12.98 -3.23
N PHE A 37 -2.24 -12.30 -3.87
CA PHE A 37 -2.53 -11.28 -4.88
C PHE A 37 -3.09 -11.88 -6.17
N ALA A 38 -2.59 -13.03 -6.62
CA ALA A 38 -3.07 -13.71 -7.82
C ALA A 38 -4.55 -14.15 -7.76
N VAL A 39 -5.16 -14.19 -6.57
CA VAL A 39 -6.60 -14.42 -6.38
C VAL A 39 -7.44 -13.16 -6.62
N HIS A 40 -6.84 -11.97 -6.49
CA HIS A 40 -7.55 -10.68 -6.53
C HIS A 40 -7.12 -9.77 -7.69
N VAL A 41 -6.03 -10.11 -8.38
CA VAL A 41 -5.41 -9.27 -9.42
C VAL A 41 -5.21 -10.11 -10.68
N ASP A 42 -6.08 -9.87 -11.66
CA ASP A 42 -5.96 -10.44 -13.01
C ASP A 42 -5.20 -9.48 -13.94
N ASP A 43 -5.52 -8.18 -13.86
CA ASP A 43 -4.89 -7.11 -14.63
C ASP A 43 -3.82 -6.40 -13.78
N TRP A 44 -2.58 -6.85 -13.94
CA TRP A 44 -1.43 -6.32 -13.22
C TRP A 44 -1.11 -4.86 -13.58
N PRO A 45 -1.00 -4.47 -14.87
CA PRO A 45 -0.79 -3.07 -15.23
C PRO A 45 -1.84 -2.12 -14.62
N ALA A 46 -3.13 -2.49 -14.65
CA ALA A 46 -4.17 -1.65 -14.06
C ALA A 46 -4.06 -1.58 -12.52
N HIS A 47 -3.70 -2.68 -11.86
CA HIS A 47 -3.47 -2.70 -10.42
C HIS A 47 -2.30 -1.81 -10.00
N GLU A 48 -1.15 -1.94 -10.68
CA GLU A 48 0.05 -1.16 -10.44
C GLU A 48 -0.23 0.34 -10.65
N ALA A 49 -0.89 0.72 -11.75
CA ALA A 49 -1.28 2.11 -12.01
C ALA A 49 -2.17 2.68 -10.88
N LYS A 50 -3.16 1.92 -10.43
CA LYS A 50 -4.04 2.31 -9.33
C LYS A 50 -3.30 2.51 -8.00
N VAL A 51 -2.27 1.69 -7.75
CA VAL A 51 -1.45 1.79 -6.52
C VAL A 51 -0.47 2.96 -6.62
N ALA A 52 0.07 3.24 -7.82
CA ALA A 52 0.84 4.45 -8.08
C ALA A 52 0.00 5.71 -7.83
N ASP A 53 -1.25 5.74 -8.31
CA ASP A 53 -2.19 6.85 -8.04
C ASP A 53 -2.49 7.00 -6.55
N PHE A 54 -2.66 5.90 -5.81
CA PHE A 54 -2.83 5.93 -4.36
C PHE A 54 -1.64 6.61 -3.67
N TRP A 55 -0.42 6.26 -4.07
CA TRP A 55 0.80 6.84 -3.51
C TRP A 55 1.01 8.29 -3.93
N ALA A 56 0.73 8.63 -5.19
CA ALA A 56 0.81 10.00 -5.67
C ALA A 56 -0.19 10.91 -4.95
N ASN A 57 -1.43 10.46 -4.72
CA ASN A 57 -2.37 11.18 -3.85
C ASN A 57 -1.84 11.33 -2.43
N SER A 58 -1.25 10.27 -1.90
CA SER A 58 -0.75 10.25 -0.53
C SER A 58 0.50 11.11 -0.34
N ILE A 59 1.40 11.20 -1.31
CA ILE A 59 2.70 11.87 -1.12
C ILE A 59 2.71 13.22 -1.82
N LEU A 60 2.24 13.27 -3.07
CA LEU A 60 2.28 14.46 -3.94
C LEU A 60 1.01 15.30 -3.85
N HIS A 61 0.00 14.84 -3.10
CA HIS A 61 -1.32 15.49 -3.03
C HIS A 61 -2.03 15.59 -4.38
N GLU A 62 -1.70 14.68 -5.31
CA GLU A 62 -2.49 14.46 -6.50
C GLU A 62 -3.94 14.06 -6.09
N ARG A 63 -4.91 14.30 -6.97
CA ARG A 63 -6.32 13.97 -6.72
C ARG A 63 -6.83 13.01 -7.78
N VAL A 64 -6.05 11.97 -8.04
CA VAL A 64 -6.26 11.00 -9.13
C VAL A 64 -6.74 9.64 -8.64
N TYR A 65 -6.45 9.27 -7.38
CA TYR A 65 -7.01 8.07 -6.74
C TYR A 65 -8.34 8.35 -6.02
N ASP A 66 -9.37 7.56 -6.32
CA ASP A 66 -10.74 7.65 -5.78
C ASP A 66 -11.17 6.42 -4.96
N GLY A 67 -10.26 5.45 -4.79
CA GLY A 67 -10.54 4.20 -4.10
C GLY A 67 -10.52 4.29 -2.56
N SER A 68 -10.85 3.17 -1.92
CA SER A 68 -10.69 2.98 -0.47
C SER A 68 -9.79 1.78 -0.19
N PRO A 69 -8.52 2.00 0.22
CA PRO A 69 -7.61 0.92 0.55
C PRO A 69 -8.17 0.06 1.69
N MET A 70 -8.75 0.68 2.71
CA MET A 70 -9.37 -0.05 3.83
C MET A 70 -10.45 -1.01 3.35
N ALA A 71 -11.40 -0.53 2.54
CA ALA A 71 -12.48 -1.37 2.05
C ALA A 71 -11.97 -2.55 1.21
N ALA A 72 -10.91 -2.35 0.40
CA ALA A 72 -10.30 -3.41 -0.39
C ALA A 72 -9.71 -4.53 0.49
N HIS A 73 -8.91 -4.17 1.52
CA HIS A 73 -8.26 -5.15 2.40
C HIS A 73 -9.27 -5.90 3.30
N VAL A 74 -10.32 -5.21 3.76
CA VAL A 74 -11.42 -5.84 4.51
C VAL A 74 -12.21 -6.81 3.61
N LYS A 75 -12.51 -6.44 2.36
CA LYS A 75 -13.25 -7.29 1.40
C LYS A 75 -12.49 -8.50 0.89
N ALA A 76 -11.15 -8.46 0.86
CA ALA A 76 -10.33 -9.53 0.29
C ALA A 76 -10.47 -10.89 1.02
N LYS A 77 -10.96 -10.90 2.28
CA LYS A 77 -11.22 -12.07 3.17
C LYS A 77 -10.06 -13.05 3.45
N ASN A 78 -9.15 -13.28 2.51
CA ASN A 78 -7.94 -14.10 2.67
C ASN A 78 -6.71 -13.29 3.09
N VAL A 79 -6.81 -11.95 3.12
CA VAL A 79 -5.80 -11.06 3.72
C VAL A 79 -5.89 -11.19 5.24
N ARG A 80 -4.81 -11.69 5.85
CA ARG A 80 -4.69 -11.91 7.30
C ARG A 80 -3.81 -10.84 7.95
N PRO A 81 -4.03 -10.50 9.24
CA PRO A 81 -3.21 -9.50 9.93
C PRO A 81 -1.70 -9.75 9.93
N GLY A 82 -1.28 -11.03 9.89
CA GLY A 82 0.14 -11.41 9.84
C GLY A 82 0.81 -11.20 8.49
N MET A 83 0.06 -11.02 7.39
CA MET A 83 0.63 -10.79 6.07
C MET A 83 1.16 -9.37 5.88
N PHE A 84 0.70 -8.42 6.72
CA PHE A 84 1.13 -7.02 6.64
C PHE A 84 2.61 -6.84 6.97
N SER A 85 3.18 -7.59 7.92
CA SER A 85 4.62 -7.50 8.21
C SER A 85 5.44 -7.99 7.02
N THR A 86 5.08 -9.13 6.42
CA THR A 86 5.75 -9.66 5.22
C THR A 86 5.66 -8.69 4.04
N TRP A 87 4.50 -8.06 3.84
CA TRP A 87 4.32 -7.05 2.80
C TRP A 87 5.20 -5.81 3.06
N LEU A 88 5.23 -5.31 4.29
CA LEU A 88 6.02 -4.13 4.68
C LEU A 88 7.52 -4.40 4.58
N ASP A 89 7.99 -5.58 5.02
CA ASP A 89 9.39 -5.98 4.92
C ASP A 89 9.84 -6.04 3.44
N LEU A 90 9.00 -6.60 2.57
CA LEU A 90 9.26 -6.64 1.13
C LEU A 90 9.27 -5.23 0.53
N PHE A 91 8.31 -4.39 0.89
CA PHE A 91 8.24 -3.01 0.40
C PHE A 91 9.45 -2.19 0.84
N ASP A 92 9.88 -2.35 2.11
CA ASP A 92 11.07 -1.69 2.65
C ASP A 92 12.36 -2.09 1.90
N ASN A 93 12.47 -3.36 1.47
CA ASN A 93 13.58 -3.80 0.64
C ASN A 93 13.59 -3.13 -0.73
N VAL A 94 12.43 -3.02 -1.38
CA VAL A 94 12.31 -2.34 -2.68
C VAL A 94 12.61 -0.85 -2.56
N LEU A 95 12.08 -0.18 -1.52
CA LEU A 95 12.37 1.23 -1.27
C LEU A 95 13.87 1.49 -1.13
N ARG A 96 14.60 0.64 -0.39
CA ARG A 96 16.05 0.75 -0.23
C ARG A 96 16.83 0.50 -1.53
N ALA A 97 16.31 -0.35 -2.41
CA ALA A 97 16.95 -0.64 -3.69
C ALA A 97 16.72 0.48 -4.73
N GLU A 98 15.54 1.08 -4.71
CA GLU A 98 15.07 1.98 -5.77
C GLU A 98 15.27 3.47 -5.47
N LEU A 99 15.47 3.85 -4.21
CA LEU A 99 15.48 5.26 -3.80
C LEU A 99 16.71 5.63 -2.97
N ARG A 100 16.94 6.95 -2.84
CA ARG A 100 17.93 7.46 -1.89
C ARG A 100 17.50 7.16 -0.44
N PRO A 101 18.44 7.04 0.51
CA PRO A 101 18.12 6.64 1.89
C PRO A 101 17.08 7.51 2.59
N ASP A 102 17.09 8.81 2.35
CA ASP A 102 16.13 9.77 2.91
C ASP A 102 14.71 9.56 2.36
N GLN A 103 14.58 9.38 1.04
CA GLN A 103 13.30 9.09 0.37
C GLN A 103 12.74 7.74 0.84
N ALA A 104 13.58 6.70 0.86
CA ALA A 104 13.20 5.36 1.28
C ALA A 104 12.70 5.35 2.73
N ALA A 105 13.42 6.03 3.64
CA ALA A 105 13.02 6.12 5.04
C ALA A 105 11.69 6.87 5.22
N ALA A 106 11.48 7.99 4.52
CA ALA A 106 10.26 8.76 4.60
C ALA A 106 9.04 7.99 4.08
N TRP A 107 9.19 7.30 2.93
CA TRP A 107 8.10 6.50 2.38
C TRP A 107 7.83 5.27 3.24
N SER A 108 8.86 4.56 3.73
CA SER A 108 8.71 3.44 4.66
C SER A 108 7.90 3.87 5.90
N ALA A 109 8.27 4.98 6.55
CA ALA A 109 7.54 5.49 7.71
C ALA A 109 6.05 5.75 7.42
N LEU A 110 5.74 6.31 6.24
CA LEU A 110 4.36 6.52 5.80
C LEU A 110 3.63 5.19 5.55
N ALA A 111 4.27 4.23 4.87
CA ALA A 111 3.71 2.92 4.57
C ALA A 111 3.42 2.13 5.84
N HIS A 112 4.33 2.11 6.80
CA HIS A 112 4.13 1.49 8.11
C HIS A 112 2.97 2.13 8.88
N ARG A 113 2.81 3.47 8.83
CA ARG A 113 1.67 4.15 9.46
C ARG A 113 0.34 3.74 8.85
N ILE A 114 0.25 3.72 7.52
CA ILE A 114 -0.96 3.30 6.80
C ILE A 114 -1.23 1.81 7.04
N GLY A 115 -0.20 0.98 6.95
CA GLY A 115 -0.28 -0.47 7.17
C GLY A 115 -0.79 -0.84 8.57
N ARG A 116 -0.38 -0.11 9.62
CA ARG A 116 -0.96 -0.29 10.97
C ARG A 116 -2.46 -0.06 10.99
N SER A 117 -2.95 0.99 10.34
CA SER A 117 -4.38 1.29 10.27
C SER A 117 -5.14 0.21 9.49
N LEU A 118 -4.64 -0.19 8.32
CA LEU A 118 -5.26 -1.25 7.51
C LEU A 118 -5.31 -2.59 8.25
N ARG A 119 -4.22 -2.96 8.92
CA ARG A 119 -4.16 -4.16 9.76
C ARG A 119 -5.20 -4.12 10.87
N ALA A 120 -5.38 -2.99 11.54
CA ALA A 120 -6.39 -2.85 12.59
C ALA A 120 -7.81 -3.11 12.07
N GLY A 121 -8.18 -2.56 10.91
CA GLY A 121 -9.49 -2.82 10.29
C GLY A 121 -9.68 -4.29 9.87
N VAL A 122 -8.63 -4.96 9.43
CA VAL A 122 -8.67 -6.42 9.14
C VAL A 122 -8.84 -7.24 10.41
N VAL A 123 -8.16 -6.88 11.51
CA VAL A 123 -8.34 -7.54 12.82
C VAL A 123 -9.77 -7.36 13.33
N GLU A 124 -10.35 -6.17 13.21
CA GLU A 124 -11.72 -5.90 13.63
C GLU A 124 -12.73 -6.78 12.89
N ARG A 125 -12.58 -6.89 11.57
CA ARG A 125 -13.38 -7.82 10.74
C ARG A 125 -13.29 -9.26 11.24
N ASP A 126 -12.09 -9.73 11.58
CA ASP A 126 -11.84 -11.13 11.95
C ASP A 126 -12.30 -11.46 13.39
N THR A 127 -12.41 -10.45 14.26
CA THR A 127 -12.74 -10.62 15.68
C THR A 127 -14.20 -10.35 16.03
N LEU A 128 -14.96 -9.68 15.16
CA LEU A 128 -16.36 -9.32 15.42
C LEU A 128 -17.33 -10.01 14.43
N PRO A 129 -18.28 -10.84 14.91
CA PRO A 129 -19.37 -11.32 14.07
C PRO A 129 -20.24 -10.14 13.63
N GLY A 130 -20.31 -9.87 12.32
CA GLY A 130 -21.26 -8.90 11.75
C GLY A 130 -20.81 -7.43 11.66
N GLY A 131 -19.54 -7.11 11.91
CA GLY A 131 -18.98 -5.78 11.58
C GLY A 131 -19.56 -4.59 12.38
N VAL A 132 -20.22 -4.83 13.52
CA VAL A 132 -20.63 -3.78 14.45
C VAL A 132 -19.57 -3.66 15.56
N PRO A 133 -18.90 -2.50 15.72
CA PRO A 133 -17.87 -2.34 16.74
C PRO A 133 -18.43 -2.55 18.15
N LYS A 134 -17.79 -3.42 18.95
CA LYS A 134 -18.01 -3.44 20.41
C LYS A 134 -17.25 -2.28 21.04
N LEU A 135 -17.95 -1.20 21.31
CA LEU A 135 -17.47 -0.13 22.19
C LEU A 135 -17.64 -0.58 23.65
N ARG A 136 -16.63 -1.26 24.21
CA ARG A 136 -16.40 -1.39 25.66
C ARG A 136 -14.91 -1.46 25.95
#